data_AF-A0A7J0GWN4-F1
#
_entry.id   AF-A0A7J0GWN4-F1
#
_cell.length_a   1.000
_cell.length_b   1.000
_cell.length_c   1.000
_cell.angle_alpha   90.00
_cell.angle_beta   90.00
_cell.angle_gamma   90.00
#
_symmetry.space_group_name_H-M   'P 1'
#
loop_
_entity.id
_entity.type
_entity.pdbx_description
1 polymer ?
#
loop_
_entity_poly.entity_id
_entity_poly.type
_entity_poly.pdbx_seq_one_letter_code
_entity_poly.pdbx_strand_id
1 'polypeptide(L)'
;MEITVTKLDNADLKYNYDNYTVYVGAHRILTIVTMCPLTAAKWLKEVLKSHRNKRRPLVIGVYVDRRRQRPRGGDPSLAPYELLSLCIGSHCLIFHLPEPNEVPTAKRLRAFLADPNIVAVGMDMVSVAKRLEEDQGIKFSNPMDLNAMAVNAMKNMEKLDLARYSLERLVKVMLGRDMYVIRPGYYVEWYEPQKFYWYDLKLRSEKVKYVTLDSYFTFMIVWGLLDMMISCPFASSSTKKKKKKK
;
A
#
# COMPACT_ATOMS: atom_id res chain seq x y z
N MET A 1 6.85 -1.92 -20.30
CA MET A 1 7.52 -0.82 -19.57
C MET A 1 8.71 -1.39 -18.83
N GLU A 2 9.89 -0.76 -18.92
CA GLU A 2 11.05 -1.17 -18.14
C GLU A 2 10.93 -0.65 -16.70
N ILE A 3 11.32 -1.51 -15.74
CA ILE A 3 11.33 -1.18 -14.32
C ILE A 3 12.72 -1.52 -13.79
N THR A 4 13.36 -0.54 -13.17
CA THR A 4 14.66 -0.73 -12.54
C THR A 4 14.54 -0.57 -11.03
N VAL A 5 15.37 -1.31 -10.30
CA VAL A 5 15.50 -1.20 -8.85
C VAL A 5 16.99 -1.12 -8.52
N THR A 6 17.37 -0.09 -7.77
CA THR A 6 18.75 0.12 -7.35
C THR A 6 18.80 0.20 -5.84
N LYS A 7 19.55 -0.70 -5.21
CA LYS A 7 19.88 -0.59 -3.79
C LYS A 7 20.92 0.53 -3.60
N LEU A 8 20.72 1.38 -2.61
CA LEU A 8 21.66 2.43 -2.23
C LEU A 8 22.41 2.00 -0.97
N ASP A 9 23.73 2.01 -1.04
CA ASP A 9 24.59 1.70 0.09
C ASP A 9 24.78 2.95 0.95
N ASN A 10 23.88 3.13 1.91
CA ASN A 10 23.98 4.19 2.91
C ASN A 10 24.10 3.55 4.29
N ALA A 11 25.22 3.79 4.98
CA ALA A 11 25.39 3.37 6.36
C ALA A 11 24.79 4.43 7.30
N ASP A 12 23.79 4.06 8.10
CA ASP A 12 23.24 4.89 9.17
C ASP A 12 23.52 4.18 10.50
N LEU A 13 24.38 4.78 11.34
CA LEU A 13 24.78 4.19 12.62
C LEU A 13 23.63 4.08 13.63
N LYS A 14 22.52 4.80 13.40
CA LYS A 14 21.40 4.91 14.35
C LYS A 14 20.15 4.16 13.89
N TYR A 15 20.01 3.90 12.59
CA TYR A 15 18.82 3.32 12.00
C TYR A 15 19.20 2.15 11.10
N ASN A 16 18.56 1.00 11.29
CA ASN A 16 18.78 -0.17 10.44
C ASN A 16 17.70 -0.22 9.35
N TYR A 17 18.11 -0.16 8.09
CA TYR A 17 17.25 -0.22 6.91
C TYR A 17 18.04 -0.37 5.62
N ASP A 18 17.39 -0.93 4.61
CA ASP A 18 17.85 -0.89 3.24
C ASP A 18 17.12 0.20 2.45
N ASN A 19 17.89 0.97 1.67
CA ASN A 19 17.35 1.99 0.77
C ASN A 19 17.33 1.50 -0.66
N TYR A 20 16.22 1.75 -1.35
CA TYR A 20 16.07 1.47 -2.76
C TYR A 20 15.49 2.65 -3.50
N THR A 21 15.93 2.82 -4.74
CA THR A 21 15.22 3.65 -5.71
C THR A 21 14.63 2.75 -6.78
N VAL A 22 13.31 2.81 -6.94
CA VAL A 22 12.57 2.08 -7.97
C VAL A 22 12.12 3.08 -9.02
N TYR A 23 12.31 2.75 -10.30
CA TYR A 23 11.81 3.54 -11.42
C TYR A 23 10.77 2.77 -12.20
N VAL A 24 9.66 3.44 -12.53
CA VAL A 24 8.68 3.00 -13.54
C VAL A 24 8.44 4.16 -14.49
N GLY A 25 9.05 4.09 -15.67
CA GLY A 25 9.13 5.25 -16.56
C GLY A 25 9.79 6.45 -15.91
N ALA A 26 9.13 7.61 -16.03
CA ALA A 26 9.61 8.85 -15.45
C ALA A 26 9.41 8.93 -13.92
N HIS A 27 8.72 7.96 -13.31
CA HIS A 27 8.39 7.98 -11.90
C HIS A 27 9.53 7.40 -11.08
N ARG A 28 10.14 8.22 -10.23
CA ARG A 28 11.14 7.83 -9.25
C ARG A 28 10.51 7.63 -7.88
N ILE A 29 10.66 6.43 -7.32
CA ILE A 29 10.05 6.03 -6.05
C ILE A 29 11.15 5.67 -5.05
N LEU A 30 11.18 6.37 -3.91
CA LEU A 30 12.11 6.12 -2.82
C LEU A 30 11.50 5.10 -1.87
N THR A 31 12.17 3.96 -1.70
CA THR A 31 11.68 2.87 -0.85
C THR A 31 12.65 2.57 0.28
N ILE A 32 12.13 2.52 1.50
CA ILE A 32 12.84 2.04 2.68
C ILE A 32 12.32 0.65 3.04
N VAL A 33 13.20 -0.32 3.21
CA VAL A 33 12.89 -1.66 3.74
C VAL A 33 13.46 -1.77 5.14
N THR A 34 12.64 -2.16 6.12
CA THR A 34 13.10 -2.25 7.51
C THR A 34 12.25 -3.20 8.35
N MET A 35 12.89 -3.86 9.32
CA MET A 35 12.23 -4.49 10.47
C MET A 35 12.37 -3.63 11.75
N CYS A 36 13.22 -2.60 11.73
CA CYS A 36 13.52 -1.75 12.87
C CYS A 36 12.34 -0.80 13.20
N PRO A 37 11.73 -0.88 14.39
CA PRO A 37 10.65 0.01 14.81
C PRO A 37 11.06 1.49 14.85
N LEU A 38 12.33 1.78 15.16
CA LEU A 38 12.85 3.15 15.23
C LEU A 38 12.96 3.78 13.83
N THR A 39 13.35 3.00 12.82
CA THR A 39 13.36 3.46 11.42
C THR A 39 11.94 3.76 10.95
N ALA A 40 11.00 2.84 11.16
CA ALA A 40 9.60 3.05 10.78
C ALA A 40 9.02 4.28 11.48
N ALA A 41 9.31 4.44 12.78
CA ALA A 41 8.93 5.60 13.58
C ALA A 41 9.52 6.92 13.06
N LYS A 42 10.76 6.93 12.55
CA LYS A 42 11.38 8.11 11.91
C LYS A 42 10.69 8.42 10.60
N TRP A 43 10.51 7.42 9.74
CA TRP A 43 9.87 7.58 8.43
C TRP A 43 8.46 8.17 8.57
N LEU A 44 7.63 7.61 9.46
CA LEU A 44 6.28 8.12 9.73
C LEU A 44 6.28 9.56 10.25
N LYS A 45 7.25 9.92 11.09
CA LYS A 45 7.38 11.29 11.60
C LYS A 45 7.67 12.27 10.46
N GLU A 46 8.55 11.92 9.53
CA GLU A 46 8.87 12.78 8.38
C GLU A 46 7.68 12.93 7.43
N VAL A 47 6.95 11.84 7.17
CA VAL A 47 5.69 11.88 6.41
C VAL A 47 4.69 12.83 7.08
N LEU A 48 4.42 12.67 8.37
CA LEU A 48 3.43 13.47 9.09
C LEU A 48 3.81 14.95 9.13
N LYS A 49 5.10 15.29 9.25
CA LYS A 49 5.58 16.68 9.16
C LYS A 49 5.21 17.31 7.82
N SER A 50 5.39 16.58 6.72
CA SER A 50 5.06 17.05 5.38
C SER A 50 3.55 17.24 5.15
N HIS A 51 2.72 16.59 5.97
CA HIS A 51 1.25 16.66 5.91
C HIS A 51 0.61 17.59 6.95
N ARG A 52 1.37 18.10 7.93
CA ARG A 52 0.85 18.80 9.12
C ARG A 52 -0.07 19.99 8.82
N ASN A 53 0.13 20.67 7.69
CA ASN A 53 -0.62 21.87 7.33
C ASN A 53 -1.80 21.61 6.39
N LYS A 54 -2.11 20.34 6.07
CA LYS A 54 -3.18 19.99 5.14
C LYS A 54 -4.47 19.72 5.92
N ARG A 55 -5.57 20.37 5.52
CA ARG A 55 -6.92 20.17 6.10
C ARG A 55 -7.62 18.89 5.63
N ARG A 56 -6.93 18.02 4.90
CA ARG A 56 -7.51 16.81 4.29
C ARG A 56 -6.90 15.58 4.95
N PRO A 57 -7.66 14.47 5.06
CA PRO A 57 -7.11 13.19 5.47
C PRO A 57 -5.87 12.82 4.63
N LEU A 58 -4.90 12.17 5.27
CA LEU A 58 -3.73 11.64 4.59
C LEU A 58 -4.09 10.31 3.94
N VAL A 59 -4.10 10.28 2.62
CA VAL A 59 -4.30 9.05 1.85
C VAL A 59 -2.97 8.32 1.72
N ILE A 60 -2.98 7.02 1.99
CA ILE A 60 -1.84 6.13 1.82
C ILE A 60 -2.23 4.94 0.96
N GLY A 61 -1.37 4.55 0.02
CA GLY A 61 -1.49 3.28 -0.69
C GLY A 61 -0.92 2.17 0.16
N VAL A 62 -1.64 1.05 0.26
CA VAL A 62 -1.26 -0.10 1.08
C VAL A 62 -1.19 -1.34 0.22
N TYR A 63 -0.10 -2.07 0.39
CA TYR A 63 0.03 -3.43 -0.10
C TYR A 63 0.53 -4.32 1.03
N VAL A 64 0.07 -5.56 1.05
CA VAL A 64 0.45 -6.56 2.03
C VAL A 64 0.80 -7.84 1.32
N ASP A 65 1.71 -8.61 1.92
CA ASP A 65 2.05 -9.91 1.37
C ASP A 65 2.35 -10.93 2.46
N ARG A 66 2.23 -12.21 2.08
CA ARG A 66 2.40 -13.38 2.94
C ARG A 66 3.39 -14.30 2.27
N ARG A 67 4.31 -14.88 3.04
CA ARG A 67 5.21 -15.87 2.49
C ARG A 67 4.40 -17.13 2.15
N ARG A 68 4.63 -17.71 0.97
CA ARG A 68 3.99 -18.98 0.57
C ARG A 68 4.51 -20.21 1.33
N GLN A 69 5.28 -20.03 2.41
CA GLN A 69 5.74 -21.17 3.20
C GLN A 69 4.53 -21.79 3.90
N ARG A 70 4.30 -23.06 3.57
CA ARG A 70 3.15 -23.83 4.02
C ARG A 70 3.14 -23.88 5.55
N PRO A 71 2.03 -23.54 6.23
CA PRO A 71 1.71 -24.28 7.44
C PRO A 71 1.65 -25.75 7.03
N ARG A 72 2.32 -26.67 7.72
CA ARG A 72 2.26 -28.11 7.37
C ARG A 72 0.79 -28.53 7.24
N GLY A 73 0.30 -28.69 6.01
CA GLY A 73 -1.08 -29.07 5.71
C GLY A 73 -2.18 -27.99 5.83
N GLY A 74 -1.84 -26.71 6.00
CA GLY A 74 -2.83 -25.63 6.16
C GLY A 74 -3.16 -24.84 4.87
N ASP A 75 -4.31 -24.16 4.85
CA ASP A 75 -4.70 -23.23 3.78
C ASP A 75 -3.74 -22.02 3.76
N PRO A 76 -3.01 -21.75 2.64
CA PRO A 76 -2.15 -20.58 2.50
C PRO A 76 -2.87 -19.24 2.70
N SER A 77 -4.19 -19.18 2.49
CA SER A 77 -5.02 -18.00 2.77
C SER A 77 -5.10 -17.66 4.27
N LEU A 78 -4.68 -18.58 5.13
CA LEU A 78 -4.63 -18.41 6.57
C LEU A 78 -3.23 -18.08 7.11
N ALA A 79 -2.21 -17.97 6.26
CA ALA A 79 -0.91 -17.47 6.70
C ALA A 79 -1.02 -15.99 7.14
N PRO A 80 -0.30 -15.57 8.20
CA PRO A 80 -0.26 -14.17 8.60
C PRO A 80 0.45 -13.32 7.54
N TYR A 81 0.14 -12.03 7.50
CA TYR A 81 0.90 -11.06 6.72
C TYR A 81 2.28 -10.83 7.35
N GLU A 82 3.31 -10.88 6.51
CA GLU A 82 4.72 -10.69 6.91
C GLU A 82 5.33 -9.42 6.30
N LEU A 83 4.75 -8.91 5.21
CA LEU A 83 5.12 -7.61 4.64
C LEU A 83 3.94 -6.67 4.66
N LEU A 84 4.21 -5.45 5.13
CA LEU A 84 3.33 -4.31 5.01
C LEU A 84 4.06 -3.21 4.25
N SER A 85 3.57 -2.85 3.06
CA SER A 85 4.04 -1.72 2.29
C SER A 85 3.07 -0.56 2.39
N LEU A 86 3.56 0.60 2.82
CA LEU A 86 2.84 1.87 2.86
C LEU A 86 3.48 2.81 1.85
N CYS A 87 2.70 3.43 0.97
CA CYS A 87 3.21 4.41 0.03
C CYS A 87 2.43 5.73 0.06
N ILE A 88 3.17 6.83 0.05
CA ILE A 88 2.67 8.20 0.21
C ILE A 88 3.42 9.08 -0.78
N GLY A 89 2.74 9.53 -1.83
CA GLY A 89 3.42 10.16 -2.95
C GLY A 89 4.37 9.16 -3.61
N SER A 90 5.63 9.55 -3.73
CA SER A 90 6.72 8.73 -4.27
C SER A 90 7.63 8.14 -3.19
N HIS A 91 7.17 8.07 -1.93
CA HIS A 91 7.91 7.51 -0.82
C HIS A 91 7.16 6.29 -0.28
N CYS A 92 7.80 5.12 -0.32
CA CYS A 92 7.24 3.91 0.24
C CYS A 92 8.09 3.37 1.39
N LEU A 93 7.43 2.77 2.37
CA LEU A 93 8.00 2.00 3.46
C LEU A 93 7.54 0.56 3.31
N ILE A 94 8.48 -0.38 3.19
CA ILE A 94 8.24 -1.82 3.31
C ILE A 94 8.69 -2.21 4.71
N PHE A 95 7.72 -2.61 5.53
CA PHE A 95 7.94 -3.02 6.90
C PHE A 95 7.77 -4.54 7.01
N HIS A 96 8.80 -5.21 7.55
CA HIS A 96 8.70 -6.60 7.96
C HIS A 96 7.88 -6.68 9.24
N LEU A 97 6.73 -7.32 9.18
CA LEU A 97 5.93 -7.62 10.34
C LEU A 97 6.60 -8.76 11.13
N PRO A 98 6.72 -8.64 12.47
CA PRO A 98 7.20 -9.74 13.29
C PRO A 98 6.21 -10.92 13.23
N GLU A 99 6.66 -12.12 13.59
CA GLU A 99 5.75 -13.24 13.73
C GLU A 99 4.64 -12.93 14.76
N PRO A 100 3.38 -13.32 14.49
CA PRO A 100 2.29 -13.13 15.43
C PRO A 100 2.64 -13.67 16.82
N ASN A 101 2.26 -12.94 17.88
CA ASN A 101 2.46 -13.31 19.29
C ASN A 101 3.92 -13.37 19.79
N GLU A 102 4.94 -13.24 18.94
CA GLU A 102 6.34 -13.18 19.40
C GLU A 102 6.73 -11.78 19.88
N VAL A 103 6.52 -10.77 19.02
CA VAL A 103 6.92 -9.39 19.27
C VAL A 103 5.80 -8.45 18.88
N PRO A 104 5.36 -7.53 19.77
CA PRO A 104 4.40 -6.52 19.39
C PRO A 104 4.93 -5.66 18.23
N THR A 105 4.12 -5.50 17.18
CA THR A 105 4.41 -4.57 16.08
C THR A 105 4.79 -3.17 16.60
N ALA A 106 5.55 -2.39 15.83
CA ALA A 106 6.00 -1.05 16.22
C ALA A 106 4.83 -0.15 16.71
N LYS A 107 4.88 0.32 17.97
CA LYS A 107 3.81 1.13 18.60
C LYS A 107 3.41 2.36 17.76
N ARG A 108 4.39 3.06 17.17
CA ARG A 108 4.13 4.25 16.34
C ARG A 108 3.44 3.90 15.02
N LEU A 109 3.75 2.72 14.44
CA LEU A 109 3.08 2.24 13.24
C LEU A 109 1.61 1.95 13.52
N ARG A 110 1.31 1.22 14.61
CA ARG A 110 -0.08 0.98 15.04
C ARG A 110 -0.85 2.28 15.28
N ALA A 111 -0.25 3.21 16.03
CA ALA A 111 -0.89 4.49 16.32
C ALA A 111 -1.17 5.32 15.05
N PHE A 112 -0.26 5.28 14.08
CA PHE A 112 -0.45 5.93 12.78
C PHE A 112 -1.63 5.32 12.01
N LEU A 113 -1.70 4.00 11.88
CA LEU A 113 -2.77 3.33 11.11
C LEU A 113 -4.14 3.41 11.79
N ALA A 114 -4.16 3.55 13.12
CA ALA A 114 -5.37 3.76 13.92
C ALA A 114 -5.83 5.23 13.97
N ASP A 115 -5.11 6.19 13.38
CA ASP A 115 -5.56 7.58 13.32
C ASP A 115 -6.70 7.72 12.28
N PRO A 116 -7.89 8.22 12.65
CA PRO A 116 -9.02 8.37 11.74
C PRO A 116 -8.76 9.36 10.59
N ASN A 117 -7.73 10.21 10.69
CA ASN A 117 -7.31 11.10 9.62
C ASN A 117 -6.44 10.40 8.57
N ILE A 118 -6.11 9.12 8.74
CA ILE A 118 -5.37 8.32 7.77
C ILE A 118 -6.36 7.45 7.00
N VAL A 119 -6.40 7.62 5.68
CA VAL A 119 -7.19 6.79 4.76
C VAL A 119 -6.25 5.78 4.12
N ALA A 120 -6.40 4.52 4.49
CA ALA A 120 -5.61 3.43 3.94
C ALA A 120 -6.37 2.80 2.78
N VAL A 121 -5.79 2.84 1.59
CA VAL A 121 -6.41 2.26 0.39
C VAL A 121 -5.60 1.08 -0.08
N GLY A 122 -6.26 -0.01 -0.43
CA GLY A 122 -5.66 -1.27 -0.87
C GLY A 122 -6.64 -2.11 -1.68
N MET A 123 -6.13 -3.21 -2.25
CA MET A 123 -6.99 -4.26 -2.79
C MET A 123 -7.56 -5.07 -1.62
N ASP A 124 -8.89 -5.25 -1.56
CA ASP A 124 -9.57 -5.98 -0.47
C ASP A 124 -9.12 -5.51 0.94
N MET A 125 -8.92 -4.20 1.06
CA MET A 125 -8.34 -3.54 2.22
C MET A 125 -9.17 -3.74 3.49
N VAL A 126 -10.50 -3.84 3.40
CA VAL A 126 -11.34 -4.12 4.57
C VAL A 126 -11.04 -5.51 5.15
N SER A 127 -10.94 -6.53 4.31
CA SER A 127 -10.60 -7.90 4.74
C SER A 127 -9.15 -7.99 5.22
N VAL A 128 -8.23 -7.32 4.53
CA VAL A 128 -6.82 -7.19 4.94
C VAL A 128 -6.71 -6.55 6.33
N ALA A 129 -7.42 -5.44 6.56
CA ALA A 129 -7.39 -4.71 7.82
C ALA A 129 -7.92 -5.57 8.98
N LYS A 130 -9.04 -6.26 8.77
CA LYS A 130 -9.59 -7.20 9.75
C LYS A 130 -8.56 -8.26 10.13
N ARG A 131 -7.90 -8.85 9.13
CA ARG A 131 -6.92 -9.92 9.38
C ARG A 131 -5.65 -9.42 10.09
N LEU A 132 -5.18 -8.22 9.76
CA LEU A 132 -4.05 -7.58 10.45
C LEU A 132 -4.40 -7.19 11.90
N GLU A 133 -5.66 -6.86 12.19
CA GLU A 133 -6.11 -6.63 13.56
C GLU A 133 -6.15 -7.95 14.35
N GLU A 134 -6.67 -9.03 13.77
CA GLU A 134 -6.74 -10.35 14.38
C GLU A 134 -5.36 -10.96 14.66
N ASP A 135 -4.46 -10.96 13.66
CA ASP A 135 -3.17 -11.64 13.77
C ASP A 135 -2.12 -10.80 14.52
N GLN A 136 -2.19 -9.47 14.44
CA GLN A 136 -1.08 -8.56 14.81
C GLN A 136 -1.51 -7.36 15.68
N GLY A 137 -2.81 -7.21 15.97
CA GLY A 137 -3.35 -6.06 16.68
C GLY A 137 -3.17 -4.73 15.91
N ILE A 138 -3.00 -4.78 14.58
CA ILE A 138 -2.85 -3.60 13.74
C ILE A 138 -4.22 -3.17 13.22
N LYS A 139 -4.81 -2.18 13.88
CA LYS A 139 -6.08 -1.59 13.47
C LYS A 139 -5.88 -0.53 12.40
N PHE A 140 -6.71 -0.56 11.36
CA PHE A 140 -6.89 0.52 10.41
C PHE A 140 -8.21 1.23 10.72
N SER A 141 -8.17 2.53 11.00
CA SER A 141 -9.40 3.28 11.33
C SER A 141 -10.25 3.61 10.11
N ASN A 142 -9.64 3.75 8.93
CA ASN A 142 -10.35 4.08 7.70
C ASN A 142 -9.79 3.28 6.50
N PRO A 143 -9.99 1.94 6.47
CA PRO A 143 -9.63 1.12 5.32
C PRO A 143 -10.64 1.32 4.19
N MET A 144 -10.16 1.51 2.96
CA MET A 144 -10.99 1.63 1.77
C MET A 144 -10.53 0.68 0.67
N ASP A 145 -11.48 0.00 0.04
CA ASP A 145 -11.20 -0.89 -1.07
C ASP A 145 -11.04 -0.10 -2.38
N LEU A 146 -9.93 -0.30 -3.07
CA LEU A 146 -9.59 0.41 -4.30
C LEU A 146 -10.65 0.23 -5.39
N ASN A 147 -11.14 -1.00 -5.58
CA ASN A 147 -12.19 -1.29 -6.56
C ASN A 147 -13.50 -0.57 -6.23
N ALA A 148 -13.89 -0.51 -4.96
CA ALA A 148 -15.09 0.19 -4.52
C ALA A 148 -14.96 1.71 -4.76
N MET A 149 -13.79 2.28 -4.47
CA MET A 149 -13.49 3.69 -4.80
C MET A 149 -13.57 3.95 -6.30
N ALA A 150 -12.99 3.07 -7.13
CA ALA A 150 -13.01 3.19 -8.59
C ALA A 150 -14.45 3.14 -9.15
N VAL A 151 -15.26 2.19 -8.69
CA VAL A 151 -16.69 2.10 -9.06
C VAL A 151 -17.42 3.37 -8.68
N ASN A 152 -17.19 3.89 -7.47
CA ASN A 152 -17.90 5.06 -7.00
C ASN A 152 -17.54 6.34 -7.77
N ALA A 153 -16.26 6.50 -8.15
CA ALA A 153 -15.77 7.64 -8.91
C ALA A 153 -16.19 7.59 -10.40
N MET A 154 -16.34 6.40 -10.98
CA MET A 154 -16.61 6.22 -12.42
C MET A 154 -18.00 5.67 -12.73
N LYS A 155 -19.01 5.99 -11.91
CA LYS A 155 -20.39 5.48 -12.03
C LYS A 155 -21.02 5.61 -13.43
N ASN A 156 -20.60 6.58 -14.23
CA ASN A 156 -21.15 6.82 -15.57
C ASN A 156 -20.46 6.01 -16.68
N MET A 157 -19.45 5.21 -16.34
CA MET A 157 -18.72 4.35 -17.28
C MET A 157 -19.30 2.93 -17.23
N GLU A 158 -20.53 2.76 -17.73
CA GLU A 158 -21.32 1.52 -17.63
C GLU A 158 -20.66 0.27 -18.26
N LYS A 159 -19.61 0.44 -19.06
CA LYS A 159 -18.93 -0.66 -19.77
C LYS A 159 -17.78 -1.31 -18.99
N LEU A 160 -17.44 -0.83 -17.79
CA LEU A 160 -16.28 -1.31 -17.03
C LEU A 160 -16.70 -2.08 -15.77
N ASP A 161 -16.30 -3.35 -15.68
CA ASP A 161 -16.47 -4.17 -14.47
C ASP A 161 -15.37 -3.90 -13.43
N LEU A 162 -15.26 -2.64 -12.98
CA LEU A 162 -14.21 -2.17 -12.08
C LEU A 162 -14.19 -2.92 -10.75
N ALA A 163 -15.32 -3.48 -10.32
CA ALA A 163 -15.44 -4.28 -9.11
C ALA A 163 -14.55 -5.53 -9.14
N ARG A 164 -14.29 -6.09 -10.33
CA ARG A 164 -13.52 -7.34 -10.51
C ARG A 164 -12.13 -7.14 -11.09
N TYR A 165 -11.72 -5.90 -11.33
CA TYR A 165 -10.42 -5.64 -11.96
C TYR A 165 -9.29 -5.94 -10.99
N SER A 166 -8.25 -6.62 -11.48
CA SER A 166 -6.98 -6.70 -10.78
C SER A 166 -6.32 -5.32 -10.71
N LEU A 167 -5.35 -5.16 -9.81
CA LEU A 167 -4.58 -3.93 -9.72
C LEU A 167 -3.92 -3.59 -11.06
N GLU A 168 -3.35 -4.55 -11.78
CA GLU A 168 -2.73 -4.34 -13.11
C GLU A 168 -3.74 -3.80 -14.12
N ARG A 169 -4.98 -4.33 -14.08
CA ARG A 169 -6.04 -3.88 -14.98
C ARG A 169 -6.51 -2.48 -14.60
N LEU A 170 -6.64 -2.17 -13.31
CA LEU A 170 -6.94 -0.81 -12.83
C LEU A 170 -5.84 0.18 -13.25
N VAL A 171 -4.56 -0.18 -13.07
CA VAL A 171 -3.41 0.64 -13.51
C VAL A 171 -3.51 0.94 -14.99
N LYS A 172 -3.74 -0.10 -15.82
CA LYS A 172 -3.86 0.06 -17.27
C LYS A 172 -4.99 1.01 -17.68
N VAL A 173 -6.13 0.93 -17.00
CA VAL A 173 -7.31 1.77 -17.31
C VAL A 173 -7.16 3.19 -16.78
N MET A 174 -6.62 3.37 -15.57
CA MET A 174 -6.61 4.64 -14.85
C MET A 174 -5.35 5.47 -15.09
N LEU A 175 -4.20 4.82 -15.15
CA LEU A 175 -2.89 5.46 -15.29
C LEU A 175 -2.34 5.36 -16.71
N GLY A 176 -3.04 4.64 -17.59
CA GLY A 176 -2.67 4.48 -18.99
C GLY A 176 -1.62 3.39 -19.24
N ARG A 177 -1.26 3.22 -20.52
CA ARG A 177 -0.34 2.16 -20.98
C ARG A 177 1.09 2.39 -20.50
N ASP A 178 1.49 3.64 -20.28
CA ASP A 178 2.86 3.99 -19.88
C ASP A 178 3.18 3.55 -18.44
N MET A 179 2.14 3.30 -17.65
CA MET A 179 2.24 2.75 -16.28
C MET A 179 1.98 1.24 -16.23
N TYR A 180 1.63 0.60 -17.36
CA TYR A 180 1.37 -0.83 -17.39
C TYR A 180 2.68 -1.64 -17.31
N VAL A 181 2.74 -2.47 -16.28
CA VAL A 181 3.88 -3.31 -15.96
C VAL A 181 3.58 -4.76 -16.32
N ILE A 182 4.49 -5.38 -17.08
CA ILE A 182 4.49 -6.83 -17.29
C ILE A 182 5.24 -7.46 -16.13
N ARG A 183 4.52 -8.22 -15.30
CA ARG A 183 5.09 -8.98 -14.19
C ARG A 183 5.70 -10.30 -14.68
N PRO A 184 6.64 -10.90 -13.92
CA PRO A 184 7.18 -12.19 -14.27
C PRO A 184 6.07 -13.25 -14.12
N GLY A 185 6.07 -14.24 -15.02
CA GLY A 185 5.13 -15.37 -14.96
C GLY A 185 5.43 -16.38 -13.83
N TYR A 186 6.44 -16.11 -13.01
CA TYR A 186 6.89 -16.95 -11.91
C TYR A 186 6.74 -16.24 -10.56
N TYR A 187 6.77 -17.02 -9.49
CA TYR A 187 6.77 -16.49 -8.14
C TYR A 187 8.11 -15.83 -7.80
N VAL A 188 8.08 -14.56 -7.40
CA VAL A 188 9.28 -13.83 -6.97
C VAL A 188 9.58 -14.19 -5.53
N GLU A 189 10.66 -14.95 -5.33
CA GLU A 189 11.16 -15.29 -3.99
C GLU A 189 11.48 -14.03 -3.18
N TRP A 190 11.16 -14.10 -1.89
CA TRP A 190 11.25 -12.94 -1.02
C TRP A 190 12.68 -12.60 -0.63
N TYR A 191 13.43 -13.61 -0.22
CA TYR A 191 14.76 -13.45 0.36
C TYR A 191 15.82 -14.00 -0.56
N GLU A 192 17.02 -13.42 -0.52
CA GLU A 192 18.16 -14.03 -1.19
C GLU A 192 18.41 -15.43 -0.61
N PRO A 193 18.93 -16.38 -1.41
CA PRO A 193 19.30 -17.71 -0.92
C PRO A 193 20.22 -17.58 0.31
N GLN A 194 19.71 -17.99 1.47
CA GLN A 194 20.41 -17.82 2.74
C GLN A 194 21.64 -18.73 2.79
N LYS A 195 22.75 -18.20 3.29
CA LYS A 195 23.93 -19.01 3.58
C LYS A 195 23.96 -19.55 5.03
N PHE A 196 23.47 -18.82 6.05
CA PHE A 196 23.71 -19.25 7.45
C PHE A 196 22.65 -18.93 8.55
N TYR A 197 21.86 -17.82 8.53
CA TYR A 197 20.97 -17.50 9.68
C TYR A 197 19.62 -16.85 9.33
N TRP A 198 18.60 -17.11 10.16
CA TRP A 198 17.21 -16.65 10.03
C TRP A 198 16.97 -15.18 10.41
N TYR A 199 17.94 -14.52 11.07
CA TYR A 199 17.84 -13.11 11.47
C TYR A 199 18.49 -12.13 10.47
N ASP A 200 19.12 -12.66 9.40
CA ASP A 200 19.75 -11.87 8.33
C ASP A 200 18.93 -11.97 7.02
N LEU A 201 17.62 -11.73 7.14
CA LEU A 201 16.69 -11.82 6.02
C LEU A 201 16.78 -10.58 5.14
N LYS A 202 17.57 -10.66 4.08
CA LYS A 202 17.65 -9.63 3.05
C LYS A 202 16.63 -9.87 1.94
N LEU A 203 15.66 -8.95 1.79
CA LEU A 203 14.73 -9.00 0.67
C LEU A 203 15.48 -8.89 -0.66
N ARG A 204 15.10 -9.73 -1.62
CA ARG A 204 15.61 -9.63 -3.00
C ARG A 204 15.18 -8.29 -3.59
N SER A 205 16.08 -7.66 -4.33
CA SER A 205 15.75 -6.39 -4.99
C SER A 205 14.54 -6.51 -5.91
N GLU A 206 14.37 -7.67 -6.56
CA GLU A 206 13.18 -7.95 -7.37
C GLU A 206 11.89 -7.99 -6.55
N LYS A 207 11.93 -8.51 -5.32
CA LYS A 207 10.76 -8.47 -4.43
C LYS A 207 10.42 -7.04 -4.03
N VAL A 208 11.44 -6.27 -3.63
CA VAL A 208 11.29 -4.84 -3.30
C VAL A 208 10.64 -4.09 -4.45
N LYS A 209 11.12 -4.31 -5.68
CA LYS A 209 10.59 -3.69 -6.91
C LYS A 209 9.08 -3.82 -7.02
N TYR A 210 8.54 -5.04 -6.95
CA TYR A 210 7.10 -5.26 -7.16
C TYR A 210 6.26 -4.83 -5.96
N VAL A 211 6.72 -5.06 -4.73
CA VAL A 211 6.03 -4.60 -3.52
C VAL A 211 5.91 -3.08 -3.49
N THR A 212 6.97 -2.36 -3.87
CA THR A 212 6.94 -0.91 -4.04
C THR A 212 5.92 -0.47 -5.08
N LEU A 213 5.90 -1.14 -6.25
CA LEU A 213 4.96 -0.79 -7.31
C LEU A 213 3.50 -1.03 -6.89
N ASP A 214 3.21 -2.08 -6.13
CA ASP A 214 1.84 -2.38 -5.71
C ASP A 214 1.24 -1.31 -4.79
N SER A 215 1.98 -0.88 -3.77
CA SER A 215 1.54 0.22 -2.89
C SER A 215 1.55 1.58 -3.61
N TYR A 216 2.53 1.81 -4.48
CA TYR A 216 2.63 3.04 -5.27
C TYR A 216 1.47 3.19 -6.29
N PHE A 217 1.15 2.14 -7.03
CA PHE A 217 0.05 2.15 -7.99
C PHE A 217 -1.29 2.33 -7.31
N THR A 218 -1.50 1.70 -6.15
CA THR A 218 -2.68 1.92 -5.34
C THR A 218 -2.81 3.40 -4.96
N PHE A 219 -1.73 4.04 -4.48
CA PHE A 219 -1.71 5.47 -4.18
C PHE A 219 -2.02 6.34 -5.42
N MET A 220 -1.36 6.04 -6.55
CA MET A 220 -1.52 6.81 -7.80
C MET A 220 -2.92 6.73 -8.38
N ILE A 221 -3.55 5.54 -8.34
CA ILE A 221 -4.94 5.38 -8.80
C ILE A 221 -5.87 6.25 -7.94
N VAL A 222 -5.73 6.21 -6.62
CA VAL A 222 -6.57 7.04 -5.73
C VAL A 222 -6.36 8.52 -6.00
N TRP A 223 -5.11 8.95 -6.21
CA TRP A 223 -4.82 10.34 -6.58
C TRP A 223 -5.54 10.74 -7.87
N GLY A 224 -5.49 9.91 -8.91
CA GLY A 224 -6.22 10.12 -10.16
C GLY A 224 -7.74 10.16 -9.96
N LEU A 225 -8.29 9.24 -9.16
CA LEU A 225 -9.73 9.22 -8.84
C LEU A 225 -10.18 10.50 -8.10
N LEU A 226 -9.39 10.96 -7.13
CA LEU A 226 -9.69 12.19 -6.40
C LEU A 226 -9.62 13.42 -7.30
N ASP A 227 -8.65 13.47 -8.22
CA ASP A 227 -8.53 14.55 -9.20
C ASP A 227 -9.75 14.59 -10.14
N MET A 228 -10.22 13.42 -10.60
CA MET A 228 -11.45 13.30 -11.38
C MET A 228 -12.68 13.76 -10.60
N MET A 229 -12.81 13.40 -9.32
CA MET A 229 -13.94 13.80 -8.47
C MET A 229 -13.95 15.30 -8.17
N ILE A 230 -12.78 15.95 -8.10
CA ILE A 230 -12.67 17.40 -7.87
C ILE A 230 -12.94 18.16 -9.17
N SER A 231 -12.42 17.68 -10.30
CA SER A 231 -12.55 18.31 -11.62
C SER A 231 -13.94 18.15 -12.23
N CYS A 232 -14.70 17.14 -11.81
CA CYS A 232 -16.11 16.96 -12.15
C CYS A 232 -16.99 17.20 -10.90
N PRO A 233 -17.27 18.45 -10.50
CA PRO A 233 -18.28 18.72 -9.50
C PRO A 233 -19.63 18.32 -10.08
N PHE A 234 -20.07 17.10 -9.78
CA PHE A 234 -21.43 16.68 -10.07
C PHE A 234 -22.38 17.70 -9.43
N ALA A 235 -23.21 18.30 -10.30
CA ALA A 235 -24.27 19.22 -9.94
C ALA A 235 -24.97 18.70 -8.69
N SER A 236 -24.93 19.53 -7.63
CA SER A 236 -25.68 19.30 -6.41
C SER A 236 -27.11 18.87 -6.77
N SER A 237 -27.47 17.63 -6.47
CA SER A 237 -28.85 17.20 -6.52
C SER A 237 -29.60 17.98 -5.44
N SER A 238 -30.14 19.14 -5.81
CA SER A 238 -31.07 19.88 -4.98
C SER A 238 -32.31 19.02 -4.80
N THR A 239 -32.43 18.35 -3.66
CA THR A 239 -33.69 17.83 -3.18
C THR A 239 -34.60 19.02 -2.87
N LYS A 240 -35.32 19.50 -3.89
CA LYS A 240 -36.49 20.36 -3.70
C LYS A 240 -37.53 19.56 -2.92
N LYS A 241 -37.58 19.76 -1.60
CA LYS A 241 -38.74 19.39 -0.77
C LYS A 241 -39.99 20.05 -1.39
N LYS A 242 -40.80 19.28 -2.10
CA LYS A 242 -42.18 19.67 -2.43
C LYS A 242 -42.95 19.82 -1.12
N LYS A 243 -43.17 21.06 -0.67
CA LYS A 243 -44.23 21.38 0.29
C LYS A 243 -45.57 20.96 -0.33
N LYS A 244 -46.18 19.89 0.19
CA LYS A 244 -47.61 19.64 0.00
C LYS A 244 -48.37 20.62 0.90
N LYS A 245 -49.09 21.56 0.29
CA LYS A 245 -50.21 22.25 0.93
C LYS A 245 -51.42 21.32 0.86
N LYS A 246 -51.96 20.95 2.02
CA LYS A 246 -53.38 20.80 2.29
C LYS A 246 -53.56 21.06 3.78
#